data_AF-A0AAD7R9B7-F1
#
_entry.id   AF-A0AAD7R9B7-F1
#
_cell.length_a   1.000
_cell.length_b   1.000
_cell.length_c   1.000
_cell.angle_alpha   90.00
_cell.angle_beta   90.00
_cell.angle_gamma   90.00
#
_symmetry.space_group_name_H-M   'P 1'
#
loop_
_entity.id
_entity.type
_entity.pdbx_description
1 polymer ?
#
loop_
_entity_poly.entity_id
_entity_poly.type
_entity_poly.pdbx_seq_one_letter_code
_entity_poly.pdbx_strand_id
1 'polypeptide(L)'
;MPTAESTSSPQVHFAALLGESRDRRPTCPVTVNQRDVEALLDSGSARTLVQESVLEAPSFVRGDPVPVVCVHGDTREYPTTMVKLRTTKGSFDVEVGRPFQFQS
;
A
#
# COMPACT_ATOMS: atom_id res chain seq x y z
N MET A 1 -37.46 12.42 26.17
CA MET A 1 -36.17 12.01 25.59
C MET A 1 -36.43 10.86 24.64
N PRO A 2 -36.23 11.00 23.32
CA PRO A 2 -36.10 9.86 22.42
C PRO A 2 -34.62 9.51 22.26
N THR A 3 -34.24 8.26 22.54
CA THR A 3 -32.92 7.74 22.17
C THR A 3 -33.08 6.91 20.91
N ALA A 4 -32.27 7.25 19.91
CA ALA A 4 -32.40 6.91 18.52
C ALA A 4 -32.22 5.42 18.18
N GLU A 5 -32.79 5.10 17.01
CA GLU A 5 -32.90 3.84 16.33
C GLU A 5 -31.55 3.22 15.93
N SER A 6 -31.57 1.88 15.82
CA SER A 6 -30.51 1.06 15.26
C SER A 6 -30.16 1.48 13.83
N THR A 7 -28.89 1.77 13.56
CA THR A 7 -28.37 1.82 12.19
C THR A 7 -27.41 0.66 11.98
N SER A 8 -27.96 -0.37 11.33
CA SER A 8 -27.28 -1.50 10.71
C SER A 8 -25.98 -1.05 10.03
N SER A 9 -24.83 -1.42 10.61
CA SER A 9 -23.55 -1.30 9.93
C SER A 9 -23.55 -2.20 8.68
N PRO A 10 -23.08 -1.75 7.51
CA PRO A 10 -22.96 -2.63 6.37
C PRO A 10 -21.89 -3.68 6.68
N GLN A 11 -22.33 -4.93 6.88
CA GLN A 11 -21.45 -6.08 6.91
C GLN A 11 -20.75 -6.17 5.55
N VAL A 12 -19.50 -5.73 5.50
CA VAL A 12 -18.64 -5.93 4.32
C VAL A 12 -18.28 -7.40 4.24
N HIS A 13 -19.05 -8.14 3.45
CA HIS A 13 -18.76 -9.51 3.08
C HIS A 13 -17.52 -9.53 2.16
N PHE A 14 -16.35 -9.87 2.72
CA PHE A 14 -15.19 -10.27 1.93
C PHE A 14 -15.43 -11.69 1.40
N ALA A 15 -16.16 -11.81 0.27
CA ALA A 15 -16.35 -13.09 -0.40
C ALA A 15 -15.06 -13.49 -1.15
N ALA A 16 -14.50 -14.62 -0.74
CA ALA A 16 -13.36 -15.29 -1.36
C ALA A 16 -13.74 -15.98 -2.69
N LEU A 17 -12.76 -16.22 -3.57
CA LEU A 17 -12.86 -17.24 -4.63
C LEU A 17 -11.57 -18.07 -4.69
N LEU A 18 -11.73 -19.37 -4.39
CA LEU A 18 -10.72 -20.41 -4.54
C LEU A 18 -10.83 -20.99 -5.96
N GLY A 19 -9.80 -20.81 -6.80
CA GLY A 19 -9.77 -21.36 -8.18
C GLY A 19 -8.40 -21.22 -8.85
N GLU A 20 -7.97 -22.28 -9.54
CA GLU A 20 -6.63 -22.85 -9.82
C GLU A 20 -5.46 -21.92 -10.23
N SER A 21 -4.23 -22.36 -9.93
CA SER A 21 -3.02 -21.53 -9.75
C SER A 21 -2.48 -20.81 -11.00
N ARG A 22 -2.52 -19.47 -10.99
CA ARG A 22 -1.60 -18.50 -11.62
C ARG A 22 -1.56 -17.30 -10.68
N ASP A 23 -0.37 -16.85 -10.24
CA ASP A 23 -0.12 -15.92 -9.11
C ASP A 23 -1.37 -15.19 -8.56
N ARG A 24 -2.02 -15.77 -7.54
CA ARG A 24 -3.30 -15.31 -6.97
C ARG A 24 -3.15 -14.08 -6.06
N ARG A 25 -2.04 -13.36 -6.21
CA ARG A 25 -1.77 -12.17 -5.43
C ARG A 25 -2.80 -11.11 -5.83
N PRO A 26 -3.58 -10.57 -4.89
CA PRO A 26 -4.53 -9.53 -5.22
C PRO A 26 -3.76 -8.30 -5.68
N THR A 27 -3.91 -7.90 -6.93
CA THR A 27 -3.30 -6.68 -7.47
C THR A 27 -4.34 -5.66 -7.88
N CYS A 28 -3.92 -4.40 -8.01
CA CYS A 28 -4.71 -3.37 -8.67
C CYS A 28 -3.83 -2.38 -9.46
N PRO A 29 -4.33 -1.84 -10.58
CA PRO A 29 -3.65 -0.80 -11.31
C PRO A 29 -3.69 0.52 -10.53
N VAL A 30 -2.53 1.17 -10.41
CA VAL A 30 -2.38 2.50 -9.81
C VAL A 30 -1.38 3.33 -10.60
N THR A 31 -1.51 4.65 -10.53
CA THR A 31 -0.46 5.57 -10.98
C THR A 31 0.27 6.10 -9.76
N VAL A 32 1.58 5.88 -9.66
CA VAL A 32 2.44 6.52 -8.66
C VAL A 32 3.15 7.68 -9.35
N ASN A 33 2.84 8.90 -8.90
CA ASN A 33 3.27 10.15 -9.53
C ASN A 33 2.82 10.24 -11.00
N GLN A 34 3.67 9.79 -11.93
CA GLN A 34 3.39 9.75 -13.38
C GLN A 34 3.62 8.36 -14.00
N ARG A 35 3.88 7.34 -13.19
CA ARG A 35 4.13 5.97 -13.64
C ARG A 35 2.98 5.05 -13.28
N ASP A 36 2.42 4.40 -14.30
CA ASP A 36 1.41 3.38 -14.13
C ASP A 36 2.06 2.05 -13.75
N VAL A 37 1.57 1.42 -12.68
CA VAL A 37 2.09 0.18 -12.12
C VAL A 37 0.97 -0.72 -11.62
N GLU A 38 1.21 -2.03 -11.61
CA GLU A 38 0.37 -2.99 -10.88
C GLU A 38 0.86 -3.09 -9.43
N ALA A 39 0.02 -2.69 -8.48
CA ALA A 39 0.34 -2.73 -7.05
C ALA A 39 -0.20 -4.01 -6.40
N LEU A 40 0.57 -4.60 -5.48
CA LEU A 40 0.12 -5.70 -4.62
C LEU A 40 -0.76 -5.15 -3.48
N LEU A 41 -1.94 -5.73 -3.30
CA LEU A 41 -2.82 -5.46 -2.17
C LEU A 41 -2.45 -6.36 -1.00
N ASP A 42 -1.61 -5.86 -0.12
CA ASP A 42 -1.12 -6.60 1.04
C ASP A 42 -1.74 -6.06 2.34
N SER A 43 -2.79 -6.73 2.83
CA SER A 43 -3.41 -6.40 4.13
C SER A 43 -2.51 -6.73 5.32
N GLY A 44 -1.44 -7.52 5.13
CA GLY A 44 -0.44 -7.81 6.15
C GLY A 44 0.61 -6.71 6.27
N SER A 45 0.67 -5.79 5.32
CA SER A 45 1.59 -4.65 5.40
C SER A 45 0.94 -3.46 6.09
N ALA A 46 1.61 -2.93 7.12
CA ALA A 46 1.16 -1.71 7.81
C ALA A 46 1.39 -0.44 6.97
N ARG A 47 2.22 -0.51 5.92
CA ARG A 47 2.60 0.64 5.08
C ARG A 47 2.71 0.24 3.61
N THR A 48 2.38 1.17 2.73
CA THR A 48 2.65 1.03 1.29
C THR A 48 4.14 1.21 1.04
N LEU A 49 4.73 0.23 0.34
CA LEU A 49 6.13 0.27 -0.08
C LEU A 49 6.21 0.46 -1.58
N VAL A 50 7.03 1.40 -2.03
CA VAL A 50 7.21 1.70 -3.46
C VAL A 50 8.67 1.52 -3.82
N GLN A 51 8.92 0.71 -4.85
CA GLN A 51 10.27 0.51 -5.38
C GLN A 51 10.88 1.82 -5.86
N GLU A 52 12.16 2.02 -5.57
CA GLU A 52 12.87 3.24 -5.93
C GLU A 52 12.86 3.52 -7.44
N SER A 53 12.85 2.49 -8.27
CA SER A 53 12.74 2.59 -9.73
C SER A 53 11.43 3.23 -10.22
N VAL A 54 10.38 3.24 -9.39
CA VAL A 54 9.09 3.88 -9.69
C VAL A 54 9.11 5.36 -9.30
N LEU A 55 10.02 5.75 -8.41
CA LEU A 55 10.14 7.08 -7.83
C LEU A 55 11.22 7.91 -8.54
N GLU A 56 11.31 7.97 -9.86
CA GLU A 56 12.37 8.76 -10.54
C GLU A 56 12.58 10.15 -9.91
N ALA A 57 13.81 10.45 -9.46
CA ALA A 57 14.10 11.52 -8.49
C ALA A 57 14.62 12.83 -9.16
N PRO A 58 14.54 14.01 -8.48
CA PRO A 58 15.24 14.21 -7.20
C PRO A 58 14.47 14.92 -6.05
N SER A 59 13.26 15.44 -6.23
CA SER A 59 12.61 16.28 -5.20
C SER A 59 11.54 15.54 -4.39
N PHE A 60 11.99 14.59 -3.58
CA PHE A 60 11.14 13.90 -2.63
C PHE A 60 11.25 14.56 -1.27
N VAL A 61 10.12 14.98 -0.70
CA VAL A 61 10.09 15.34 0.72
C VAL A 61 10.41 14.06 1.49
N ARG A 62 11.52 14.08 2.21
CA ARG A 62 11.97 12.96 3.03
C ARG A 62 11.27 13.06 4.38
N GLY A 63 10.48 12.05 4.71
CA GLY A 63 9.90 11.93 6.05
C GLY A 63 10.79 11.07 6.95
N ASP A 64 10.29 10.81 8.16
CA ASP A 64 10.95 9.95 9.12
C ASP A 64 10.93 8.48 8.65
N PRO A 65 12.03 7.72 8.83
CA PRO A 65 12.05 6.31 8.48
C PRO A 65 10.95 5.51 9.21
N VAL A 66 10.43 4.46 8.57
CA VAL A 66 9.48 3.53 9.20
C VAL A 66 10.14 2.16 9.42
N PRO A 67 9.97 1.55 10.60
CA PRO A 67 10.34 0.17 10.81
C PRO A 67 9.34 -0.76 10.10
N VAL A 68 9.86 -1.73 9.36
CA VAL A 68 9.07 -2.82 8.78
C VAL A 68 9.65 -4.14 9.27
N VAL A 69 8.79 -4.95 9.88
CA VAL A 69 9.13 -6.29 10.39
C VAL A 69 8.75 -7.32 9.33
N CYS A 70 9.70 -8.13 8.90
CA CYS A 70 9.43 -9.23 7.98
C CYS A 70 8.87 -10.45 8.73
N VAL A 71 8.33 -11.42 7.98
CA VAL A 71 7.77 -12.66 8.57
C VAL A 71 8.80 -13.51 9.34
N HIS A 72 10.10 -13.27 9.14
CA HIS A 72 11.18 -13.93 9.87
C HIS A 72 11.63 -13.17 11.14
N GLY A 73 10.99 -12.04 11.45
CA GLY A 73 11.29 -11.23 12.62
C GLY A 73 12.39 -10.18 12.41
N ASP A 74 12.97 -10.06 11.22
CA ASP A 74 13.92 -8.99 10.92
C ASP A 74 13.19 -7.65 10.81
N THR A 75 13.68 -6.64 11.54
CA THR A 75 13.22 -5.25 11.40
C THR A 75 14.18 -4.48 10.50
N ARG A 76 13.63 -3.78 9.50
CA ARG A 76 14.39 -2.85 8.66
C ARG A 76 13.75 -1.48 8.65
N GLU A 77 14.58 -0.46 8.80
CA GLU A 77 14.17 0.94 8.69
C GLU A 77 14.20 1.37 7.22
N TYR A 78 13.06 1.84 6.71
CA TYR A 78 12.96 2.35 5.35
C TYR A 78 12.70 3.85 5.33
N PRO A 79 13.50 4.66 4.61
CA PRO A 79 13.20 6.07 4.41
C PRO A 79 11.80 6.24 3.79
N THR A 80 11.09 7.30 4.16
CA THR A 80 9.80 7.61 3.55
C THR A 80 9.88 8.73 2.54
N THR A 81 8.86 8.79 1.69
CA THR A 81 8.58 9.99 0.91
C THR A 81 7.08 10.16 0.61
N MET A 82 6.67 11.39 0.37
CA MET A 82 5.35 11.71 -0.17
C MET A 82 5.28 11.43 -1.67
N VAL A 83 4.23 10.71 -2.08
CA VAL A 83 3.91 10.48 -3.49
C VAL A 83 2.45 10.79 -3.76
N LYS A 84 2.14 11.15 -5.01
CA LYS A 84 0.76 11.25 -5.48
C LYS A 84 0.32 9.90 -6.04
N LEU A 85 -0.52 9.18 -5.30
CA LEU A 85 -1.10 7.90 -5.72
C LEU A 85 -2.46 8.12 -6.39
N ARG A 86 -2.65 7.61 -7.60
CA ARG A 86 -3.95 7.58 -8.27
C ARG A 86 -4.46 6.15 -8.37
N THR A 87 -5.73 5.99 -8.02
CA THR A 87 -6.48 4.74 -8.09
C THR A 87 -7.81 4.99 -8.80
N THR A 88 -8.58 3.95 -9.06
CA THR A 88 -9.96 4.07 -9.57
C THR A 88 -10.89 4.83 -8.62
N LYS A 89 -10.52 5.00 -7.35
CA LYS A 89 -11.30 5.71 -6.33
C LYS A 89 -10.90 7.18 -6.18
N GLY A 90 -9.79 7.62 -6.78
CA GLY A 90 -9.33 9.00 -6.68
C GLY A 90 -7.82 9.14 -6.59
N SER A 91 -7.38 10.37 -6.35
CA SER A 91 -5.98 10.75 -6.16
C SER A 91 -5.73 11.13 -4.71
N PHE A 92 -4.63 10.63 -4.14
CA PHE A 92 -4.27 10.82 -2.74
C PHE A 92 -2.77 11.13 -2.64
N ASP A 93 -2.40 12.08 -1.78
CA ASP A 93 -1.01 12.26 -1.39
C ASP A 93 -0.73 11.33 -0.20
N VAL A 94 0.20 10.40 -0.36
CA VAL A 94 0.45 9.32 0.60
C VAL A 94 1.94 9.26 0.91
N GLU A 95 2.27 9.10 2.20
CA GLU A 95 3.62 8.78 2.62
C GLU A 95 3.89 7.28 2.44
N VAL A 96 4.92 6.95 1.66
CA VAL A 96 5.30 5.57 1.33
C VAL A 96 6.72 5.26 1.79
N GLY A 97 6.97 4.00 2.16
CA GLY A 97 8.32 3.52 2.46
C GLY A 97 9.09 3.18 1.19
N ARG A 98 10.40 3.44 1.21
CA ARG A 98 11.34 3.15 0.12
C ARG A 98 12.25 1.99 0.51
N PRO A 99 11.91 0.74 0.15
CA PRO A 99 12.83 -0.36 0.34
C PRO A 99 14.08 -0.14 -0.49
N PHE A 100 15.25 -0.14 0.16
CA PHE A 100 16.52 -0.33 -0.55
C PHE A 100 16.43 -1.66 -1.30
N GLN A 101 16.86 -1.70 -2.56
CA GLN A 101 16.90 -2.95 -3.30
C GLN A 101 17.64 -4.00 -2.46
N PHE A 102 16.97 -5.13 -2.21
CA PHE A 102 17.63 -6.31 -1.65
C PHE A 102 18.72 -6.69 -2.64
N GLN A 103 19.98 -6.47 -2.28
CA GLN A 103 21.07 -7.17 -2.97
C GLN A 103 20.93 -8.63 -2.55
N SER A 104 20.56 -9.47 -3.51
CA SER A 104 20.54 -10.93 -3.41
C SER A 104 21.95 -11.49 -3.19
#